data_AF-A0A2V7CJF9-F1
#
_entry.id   AF-A0A2V7CJF9-F1
#
_cell.length_a   1.000
_cell.length_b   1.000
_cell.length_c   1.000
_cell.angle_alpha   90.00
_cell.angle_beta   90.00
_cell.angle_gamma   90.00
#
_symmetry.space_group_name_H-M   'P 1'
#
loop_
_entity.id
_entity.type
_entity.pdbx_description
1 polymer ?
#
loop_
_entity_poly.entity_id
_entity_poly.type
_entity_poly.pdbx_seq_one_letter_code
_entity_poly.pdbx_strand_id
1 'polypeptide(L)'
;MLRVAALLASLLFCASSGAQAGTILVSGDVNIGNGIDGSFGVPIGNNGVFFRNVLGAGTSVLFQTGFSDGSAGLAYTSIASLYSGLPGVTETTITTAPTAAQLTGVSLFLSALPLTPYSAANLSVLASYLASGGTVFFLGDNNSVADLITADNNINAALGALGSSVSLALNNLDVGFQTAVGGQILANALTVGVNSFVYSAVSGVAGGTALFNTLEGTPFVAVTTTQTASVPESGSFAFIVAGLLGLGFAHRRRGRR
;
A
#
# COMPACT_ATOMS: atom_id res chain seq x y z
N MET A 1 -50.72 24.46 7.29
CA MET A 1 -50.04 23.64 6.25
C MET A 1 -48.52 23.91 6.21
N LEU A 2 -47.86 23.93 7.37
CA LEU A 2 -46.46 24.37 7.51
C LEU A 2 -45.60 23.34 8.28
N ARG A 3 -45.94 22.05 8.16
CA ARG A 3 -45.27 20.96 8.91
C ARG A 3 -44.77 19.81 8.04
N VAL A 4 -44.93 19.89 6.71
CA VAL A 4 -44.51 18.83 5.78
C VAL A 4 -43.20 19.17 5.05
N ALA A 5 -42.73 20.43 5.12
CA ALA A 5 -41.50 20.85 4.44
C ALA A 5 -40.20 20.57 5.21
N ALA A 6 -40.27 20.17 6.48
CA ALA A 6 -39.09 19.97 7.33
C ALA A 6 -38.55 18.53 7.35
N LEU A 7 -39.26 17.56 6.76
CA LEU A 7 -38.88 16.13 6.82
C LEU A 7 -38.05 15.64 5.63
N LEU A 8 -37.88 16.43 4.58
CA LEU A 8 -37.10 16.05 3.39
C LEU A 8 -35.64 16.51 3.41
N ALA A 9 -35.21 17.28 4.41
CA ALA A 9 -33.85 17.85 4.47
C ALA A 9 -32.87 17.04 5.34
N SER A 10 -33.33 16.01 6.06
CA SER A 10 -32.53 15.27 7.05
C SER A 10 -32.06 13.88 6.61
N LEU A 11 -32.23 13.51 5.32
CA LEU A 11 -32.00 12.14 4.85
C LEU A 11 -30.78 11.91 3.94
N LEU A 12 -29.93 12.91 3.70
CA LEU A 12 -28.76 12.69 2.81
C LEU A 12 -27.49 13.37 3.31
N PHE A 13 -27.00 12.91 4.46
CA PHE A 13 -25.56 12.88 4.74
C PHE A 13 -25.10 11.41 4.77
N CYS A 14 -25.44 10.64 3.73
CA CYS A 14 -24.59 9.51 3.40
C CYS A 14 -23.31 10.12 2.85
N ALA A 15 -22.31 10.30 3.73
CA ALA A 15 -20.95 10.54 3.30
C ALA A 15 -20.62 9.42 2.32
N SER A 16 -20.62 9.74 1.01
CA SER A 16 -19.92 8.94 0.04
C SER A 16 -18.46 9.02 0.46
N SER A 17 -18.00 8.07 1.27
CA SER A 17 -16.58 7.75 1.35
C SER A 17 -16.17 7.49 -0.09
N GLY A 18 -15.58 8.49 -0.73
CA GLY A 18 -15.09 8.36 -2.09
C GLY A 18 -14.21 7.11 -2.11
N ALA A 19 -14.42 6.23 -3.08
CA ALA A 19 -13.58 5.06 -3.24
C ALA A 19 -12.12 5.56 -3.29
N GLN A 20 -11.37 5.30 -2.21
CA GLN A 20 -9.95 5.59 -2.19
C GLN A 20 -9.27 4.47 -2.96
N ALA A 21 -8.48 4.86 -3.96
CA ALA A 21 -7.60 3.94 -4.64
C ALA A 21 -6.70 3.24 -3.62
N GLY A 22 -6.64 1.92 -3.66
CA GLY A 22 -5.69 1.15 -2.86
C GLY A 22 -4.26 1.47 -3.25
N THR A 23 -3.32 1.27 -2.33
CA THR A 23 -1.90 1.54 -2.57
C THR A 23 -1.12 0.23 -2.61
N ILE A 24 -0.24 0.08 -3.60
CA ILE A 24 0.72 -1.02 -3.68
C ILE A 24 2.12 -0.44 -3.62
N LEU A 25 2.91 -0.88 -2.64
CA LEU A 25 4.34 -0.62 -2.54
C LEU A 25 5.11 -1.91 -2.86
N VAL A 26 6.29 -1.75 -3.45
CA VAL A 26 7.22 -2.84 -3.71
C VAL A 26 8.62 -2.38 -3.33
N SER A 27 9.32 -3.20 -2.55
CA SER A 27 10.75 -3.11 -2.32
C SER A 27 11.41 -4.33 -2.94
N GLY A 28 12.52 -4.15 -3.66
CA GLY A 28 13.38 -5.25 -4.08
C GLY A 28 14.41 -5.66 -3.03
N ASP A 29 14.23 -5.22 -1.79
CA ASP A 29 15.05 -5.61 -0.65
C ASP A 29 14.19 -5.72 0.61
N VAL A 30 14.34 -6.85 1.29
CA VAL A 30 13.69 -7.14 2.56
C VAL A 30 14.52 -6.62 3.74
N ASN A 31 15.83 -6.50 3.55
CA ASN A 31 16.77 -6.04 4.55
C ASN A 31 16.68 -4.54 4.83
N ILE A 32 15.80 -3.81 4.13
CA ILE A 32 15.34 -2.49 4.56
C ILE A 32 14.74 -2.50 5.97
N GLY A 33 14.32 -3.67 6.49
CA GLY A 33 13.92 -3.83 7.89
C GLY A 33 15.10 -3.73 8.87
N ASN A 34 16.30 -4.19 8.48
CA ASN A 34 17.48 -4.16 9.35
C ASN A 34 17.94 -2.73 9.66
N GLY A 35 17.71 -1.80 8.73
CA GLY A 35 17.98 -0.37 8.95
C GLY A 35 17.15 0.30 10.05
N ILE A 36 16.15 -0.38 10.61
CA ILE A 36 15.32 0.12 11.72
C ILE A 36 16.10 0.10 13.05
N ASP A 37 16.80 -1.01 13.33
CA ASP A 37 17.41 -1.28 14.63
C ASP A 37 18.91 -1.62 14.56
N GLY A 38 19.47 -1.73 13.35
CA GLY A 38 20.87 -2.09 13.13
C GLY A 38 21.13 -3.60 13.24
N SER A 39 20.08 -4.42 13.23
CA SER A 39 20.21 -5.88 13.23
C SER A 39 21.07 -6.35 12.06
N PHE A 40 21.75 -7.50 12.24
CA PHE A 40 22.77 -7.98 11.31
C PHE A 40 24.01 -7.05 11.20
N GLY A 41 24.20 -6.12 12.14
CA GLY A 41 25.38 -5.26 12.23
C GLY A 41 25.36 -4.08 11.26
N VAL A 42 24.18 -3.71 10.75
CA VAL A 42 24.02 -2.63 9.78
C VAL A 42 23.91 -1.28 10.47
N PRO A 43 24.23 -0.16 9.79
CA PRO A 43 23.93 1.16 10.33
C PRO A 43 22.44 1.36 10.58
N ILE A 44 22.08 2.11 11.62
CA ILE A 44 20.70 2.54 11.83
C ILE A 44 20.40 3.73 10.91
N GLY A 45 19.39 3.57 10.06
CA GLY A 45 18.89 4.61 9.17
C GLY A 45 17.58 5.24 9.67
N ASN A 46 16.95 6.06 8.83
CA ASN A 46 15.57 6.51 9.05
C ASN A 46 14.53 5.55 8.45
N ASN A 47 14.87 4.26 8.26
CA ASN A 47 13.94 3.24 7.76
C ASN A 47 12.68 3.14 8.62
N GLY A 48 12.79 3.26 9.95
CA GLY A 48 11.61 3.30 10.82
C GLY A 48 10.69 4.50 10.57
N VAL A 49 11.22 5.65 10.11
CA VAL A 49 10.39 6.80 9.68
C VAL A 49 9.62 6.42 8.41
N PHE A 50 10.28 5.81 7.43
CA PHE A 50 9.64 5.33 6.21
C PHE A 50 8.49 4.35 6.51
N PHE A 51 8.73 3.30 7.31
CA PHE A 51 7.68 2.34 7.68
C PHE A 51 6.49 3.01 8.42
N ARG A 52 6.77 3.98 9.30
CA ARG A 52 5.69 4.80 9.92
C ARG A 52 4.91 5.61 8.89
N ASN A 53 5.57 6.18 7.89
CA ASN A 53 4.89 6.91 6.82
C ASN A 53 4.03 5.98 5.95
N VAL A 54 4.48 4.74 5.71
CA VAL A 54 3.69 3.72 4.99
C VAL A 54 2.42 3.35 5.74
N LEU A 55 2.49 3.21 7.08
CA LEU A 55 1.29 3.01 7.90
C LEU A 55 0.41 4.27 7.97
N GLY A 56 1.03 5.45 7.98
CA GLY A 56 0.34 6.73 8.08
C GLY A 56 -0.46 6.85 9.37
N ALA A 57 -1.76 7.11 9.25
CA ALA A 57 -2.69 7.15 10.38
C ALA A 57 -3.32 5.77 10.71
N GLY A 58 -2.87 4.70 10.05
CA GLY A 58 -3.36 3.35 10.28
C GLY A 58 -3.01 2.81 11.67
N THR A 59 -3.80 1.85 12.14
CA THR A 59 -3.69 1.29 13.50
C THR A 59 -3.58 -0.24 13.51
N SER A 60 -3.53 -0.87 12.35
CA SER A 60 -3.50 -2.33 12.25
C SER A 60 -2.62 -2.79 11.09
N VAL A 61 -1.68 -3.70 11.37
CA VAL A 61 -0.74 -4.28 10.41
C VAL A 61 -0.89 -5.80 10.42
N LEU A 62 -1.09 -6.38 9.23
CA LEU A 62 -0.98 -7.82 9.03
C LEU A 62 0.31 -8.10 8.26
N PHE A 63 1.24 -8.80 8.89
CA PHE A 63 2.56 -9.06 8.31
C PHE A 63 2.71 -10.54 7.93
N GLN A 64 2.72 -10.84 6.64
CA GLN A 64 3.10 -12.15 6.12
C GLN A 64 4.63 -12.27 6.00
N THR A 65 5.22 -13.28 6.63
CA THR A 65 6.64 -13.64 6.49
C THR A 65 6.78 -14.99 5.79
N GLY A 66 7.64 -15.08 4.78
CA GLY A 66 8.00 -16.33 4.10
C GLY A 66 9.42 -16.78 4.41
N PHE A 67 10.33 -16.69 3.42
CA PHE A 67 11.74 -17.06 3.60
C PHE A 67 12.37 -16.25 4.74
N SER A 68 12.95 -16.88 5.76
CA SER A 68 13.33 -16.23 7.02
C SER A 68 14.76 -16.51 7.47
N ASP A 69 15.63 -17.01 6.59
CA ASP A 69 17.02 -17.29 6.95
C ASP A 69 17.87 -16.01 6.99
N GLY A 70 18.95 -16.04 7.78
CA GLY A 70 19.95 -14.98 7.86
C GLY A 70 19.40 -13.59 8.18
N SER A 71 19.79 -12.60 7.36
CA SER A 71 19.42 -11.20 7.54
C SER A 71 17.92 -10.94 7.40
N ALA A 72 17.22 -11.71 6.56
CA ALA A 72 15.78 -11.55 6.30
C ALA A 72 14.93 -11.82 7.56
N GLY A 73 15.22 -12.89 8.31
CA GLY A 73 14.53 -13.19 9.57
C GLY A 73 14.70 -12.09 10.64
N LEU A 74 15.88 -11.47 10.69
CA LEU A 74 16.15 -10.34 11.58
C LEU A 74 15.40 -9.07 11.13
N ALA A 75 15.30 -8.85 9.81
CA ALA A 75 14.51 -7.74 9.27
C ALA A 75 13.03 -7.88 9.67
N TYR A 76 12.48 -9.10 9.67
CA TYR A 76 11.10 -9.36 10.11
C TYR A 76 10.90 -8.98 11.57
N THR A 77 11.82 -9.42 12.43
CA THR A 77 11.78 -9.09 13.86
C THR A 77 11.82 -7.59 14.07
N SER A 78 12.64 -6.87 13.30
CA SER A 78 12.78 -5.41 13.35
C SER A 78 11.50 -4.69 12.95
N ILE A 79 10.87 -5.11 11.84
CA ILE A 79 9.62 -4.55 11.33
C ILE A 79 8.45 -4.83 12.29
N ALA A 80 8.32 -6.07 12.76
CA ALA A 80 7.27 -6.45 13.71
C ALA A 80 7.43 -5.70 15.04
N SER A 81 8.66 -5.59 15.56
CA SER A 81 8.96 -4.84 16.78
C SER A 81 8.68 -3.35 16.64
N LEU A 82 8.96 -2.77 15.47
CA LEU A 82 8.61 -1.38 15.18
C LEU A 82 7.10 -1.17 15.32
N TYR A 83 6.28 -1.93 14.60
CA TYR A 83 4.84 -1.71 14.57
C TYR A 83 4.14 -2.06 15.88
N SER A 84 4.50 -3.18 16.52
CA SER A 84 3.98 -3.57 17.83
C SER A 84 4.38 -2.60 18.96
N GLY A 85 5.47 -1.85 18.78
CA GLY A 85 5.92 -0.81 19.69
C GLY A 85 5.21 0.55 19.53
N LEU A 86 4.42 0.75 18.46
CA LEU A 86 3.71 2.02 18.24
C LEU A 86 2.44 2.11 19.10
N PRO A 87 2.20 3.23 19.80
CA PRO A 87 0.98 3.41 20.58
C PRO A 87 -0.28 3.28 19.73
N GLY A 88 -1.20 2.40 20.14
CA GLY A 88 -2.49 2.20 19.47
C GLY A 88 -2.42 1.42 18.16
N VAL A 89 -1.26 0.84 17.82
CA VAL A 89 -1.09 -0.02 16.64
C VAL A 89 -1.07 -1.49 17.07
N THR A 90 -1.83 -2.32 16.37
CA THR A 90 -1.75 -3.77 16.48
C THR A 90 -0.99 -4.33 15.30
N GLU A 91 -0.05 -5.22 15.54
CA GLU A 91 0.62 -6.03 14.50
C GLU A 91 0.23 -7.49 14.69
N THR A 92 0.02 -8.21 13.59
CA THR A 92 -0.21 -9.66 13.58
C THR A 92 0.60 -10.31 12.48
N THR A 93 1.50 -11.20 12.87
CA THR A 93 2.32 -11.96 11.91
C THR A 93 1.62 -13.25 11.48
N ILE A 94 1.69 -13.57 10.19
CA ILE A 94 1.21 -14.81 9.58
C ILE A 94 2.29 -15.42 8.67
N THR A 95 2.22 -16.72 8.42
CA THR A 95 3.17 -17.42 7.53
C THR A 95 2.52 -17.95 6.25
N THR A 96 1.21 -17.75 6.10
CA THR A 96 0.41 -18.14 4.93
C THR A 96 -0.20 -16.92 4.26
N ALA A 97 -0.71 -17.07 3.04
CA ALA A 97 -1.47 -16.01 2.37
C ALA A 97 -2.68 -15.55 3.22
N PRO A 98 -3.05 -14.26 3.17
CA PRO A 98 -4.11 -13.72 4.01
C PRO A 98 -5.50 -14.17 3.55
N THR A 99 -6.40 -14.24 4.53
CA THR A 99 -7.84 -14.44 4.32
C THR A 99 -8.60 -13.13 4.45
N ALA A 100 -9.84 -13.07 3.94
CA ALA A 100 -10.69 -11.89 4.07
C ALA A 100 -10.94 -11.48 5.53
N ALA A 101 -11.13 -12.47 6.42
CA ALA A 101 -11.33 -12.21 7.84
C ALA A 101 -10.10 -11.55 8.48
N GLN A 102 -8.90 -11.99 8.11
CA GLN A 102 -7.65 -11.42 8.64
C GLN A 102 -7.40 -9.98 8.16
N LEU A 103 -7.86 -9.61 6.96
CA LEU A 103 -7.71 -8.25 6.43
C LEU A 103 -8.80 -7.28 6.90
N THR A 104 -9.80 -7.76 7.65
CA THR A 104 -10.88 -6.89 8.13
C THR A 104 -10.33 -5.89 9.16
N GLY A 105 -10.41 -4.59 8.85
CA GLY A 105 -9.90 -3.52 9.71
C GLY A 105 -8.38 -3.37 9.71
N VAL A 106 -7.66 -4.11 8.86
CA VAL A 106 -6.22 -3.94 8.65
C VAL A 106 -5.99 -2.67 7.83
N SER A 107 -5.01 -1.86 8.24
CA SER A 107 -4.60 -0.64 7.51
C SER A 107 -3.46 -0.93 6.52
N LEU A 108 -2.56 -1.84 6.89
CA LEU A 108 -1.41 -2.26 6.09
C LEU A 108 -1.28 -3.78 6.08
N PHE A 109 -1.31 -4.36 4.88
CA PHE A 109 -0.86 -5.73 4.66
C PHE A 109 0.56 -5.68 4.11
N LEU A 110 1.51 -6.27 4.83
CA LEU A 110 2.90 -6.35 4.42
C LEU A 110 3.25 -7.82 4.15
N SER A 111 3.88 -8.11 3.03
CA SER A 111 4.26 -9.48 2.67
C SER A 111 5.72 -9.52 2.26
N ALA A 112 6.52 -10.26 3.02
CA ALA A 112 7.93 -10.41 2.78
C ALA A 112 8.28 -11.84 2.34
N LEU A 113 8.91 -11.93 1.18
CA LEU A 113 9.43 -13.15 0.57
C LEU A 113 8.48 -14.37 0.60
N PRO A 114 7.25 -14.27 0.05
CA PRO A 114 6.29 -15.36 0.06
C PRO A 114 6.78 -16.53 -0.82
N LEU A 115 7.13 -17.66 -0.21
CA LEU A 115 7.59 -18.87 -0.92
C LEU A 115 6.47 -19.67 -1.59
N THR A 116 5.22 -19.44 -1.18
CA THR A 116 4.05 -20.07 -1.81
C THR A 116 3.33 -19.06 -2.71
N PRO A 117 3.02 -19.41 -3.97
CA PRO A 117 2.26 -18.52 -4.85
C PRO A 117 0.87 -18.24 -4.30
N TYR A 118 0.39 -17.01 -4.49
CA TYR A 118 -0.98 -16.65 -4.14
C TYR A 118 -1.97 -17.36 -5.06
N SER A 119 -2.96 -18.04 -4.48
CA SER A 119 -4.07 -18.60 -5.26
C SER A 119 -4.98 -17.51 -5.81
N ALA A 120 -5.81 -17.83 -6.80
CA ALA A 120 -6.83 -16.92 -7.32
C ALA A 120 -7.77 -16.40 -6.21
N ALA A 121 -8.09 -17.23 -5.21
CA ALA A 121 -8.90 -16.82 -4.07
C ALA A 121 -8.16 -15.79 -3.19
N ASN A 122 -6.87 -15.99 -2.93
CA ASN A 122 -6.07 -15.01 -2.18
C ASN A 122 -5.94 -13.68 -2.94
N LEU A 123 -5.74 -13.74 -4.26
CA LEU A 123 -5.65 -12.54 -5.11
C LEU A 123 -6.98 -11.78 -5.15
N SER A 124 -8.12 -12.46 -5.16
CA SER A 124 -9.44 -11.83 -5.04
C SER A 124 -9.63 -11.12 -3.68
N VAL A 125 -9.13 -11.73 -2.61
CA VAL A 125 -9.11 -11.11 -1.27
C VAL A 125 -8.25 -9.85 -1.25
N LEU A 126 -7.04 -9.89 -1.79
CA LEU A 126 -6.15 -8.73 -1.88
C LEU A 126 -6.70 -7.63 -2.78
N ALA A 127 -7.31 -7.98 -3.92
CA ALA A 127 -7.96 -7.02 -4.80
C ALA A 127 -9.14 -6.32 -4.11
N SER A 128 -9.95 -7.06 -3.34
CA SER A 128 -11.05 -6.48 -2.56
C SER A 128 -10.54 -5.55 -1.45
N TYR A 129 -9.45 -5.94 -0.78
CA TYR A 129 -8.79 -5.11 0.22
C TYR A 129 -8.26 -3.80 -0.37
N LEU A 130 -7.58 -3.86 -1.53
CA LEU A 130 -7.14 -2.67 -2.27
C LEU A 130 -8.31 -1.80 -2.73
N ALA A 131 -9.39 -2.40 -3.23
CA ALA A 131 -10.60 -1.67 -3.65
C ALA A 131 -11.29 -0.95 -2.48
N SER A 132 -11.05 -1.38 -1.23
CA SER A 132 -11.51 -0.69 -0.02
C SER A 132 -10.56 0.40 0.49
N GLY A 133 -9.48 0.70 -0.25
CA GLY A 133 -8.48 1.69 0.12
C GLY A 133 -7.33 1.15 0.97
N GLY A 134 -7.21 -0.18 1.10
CA GLY A 134 -6.11 -0.82 1.82
C GLY A 134 -4.74 -0.57 1.19
N THR A 135 -3.68 -0.71 1.99
CA THR A 135 -2.29 -0.65 1.52
C THR A 135 -1.66 -2.04 1.55
N VAL A 136 -1.06 -2.45 0.43
CA VAL A 136 -0.27 -3.67 0.30
C VAL A 136 1.19 -3.29 0.07
N PHE A 137 2.12 -3.86 0.85
CA PHE A 137 3.55 -3.67 0.66
C PHE A 137 4.24 -5.03 0.49
N PHE A 138 4.77 -5.28 -0.71
CA PHE A 138 5.60 -6.46 -0.98
C PHE A 138 7.09 -6.14 -0.76
N LEU A 139 7.77 -7.00 0.00
CA LEU A 139 9.21 -6.99 0.17
C LEU A 139 9.82 -8.21 -0.53
N GLY A 140 10.45 -7.97 -1.68
CA GLY A 140 11.30 -8.90 -2.39
C GLY A 140 12.75 -8.82 -1.91
N ASP A 141 13.67 -9.43 -2.65
CA ASP A 141 15.11 -9.41 -2.36
C ASP A 141 15.92 -9.42 -3.67
N ASN A 142 17.23 -9.59 -3.57
CA ASN A 142 18.11 -9.82 -4.70
C ASN A 142 17.96 -11.23 -5.30
N ASN A 143 18.45 -11.36 -6.54
CA ASN A 143 18.44 -12.60 -7.33
C ASN A 143 19.66 -13.51 -7.06
N SER A 144 20.10 -13.68 -5.80
CA SER A 144 21.34 -14.43 -5.47
C SER A 144 21.14 -15.90 -5.11
N VAL A 145 19.99 -16.28 -4.54
CA VAL A 145 19.70 -17.67 -4.11
C VAL A 145 18.28 -18.09 -4.48
N ALA A 146 18.09 -19.37 -4.81
CA ALA A 146 16.87 -19.90 -5.44
C ALA A 146 15.55 -19.58 -4.70
N ASP A 147 15.57 -19.55 -3.37
CA ASP A 147 14.37 -19.23 -2.57
C ASP A 147 13.96 -17.76 -2.70
N LEU A 148 14.93 -16.83 -2.77
CA LEU A 148 14.66 -15.41 -3.01
C LEU A 148 14.08 -15.21 -4.42
N ILE A 149 14.66 -15.88 -5.42
CA ILE A 149 14.15 -15.86 -6.80
C ILE A 149 12.71 -16.38 -6.85
N THR A 150 12.42 -17.45 -6.13
CA THR A 150 11.07 -18.03 -6.05
C THR A 150 10.09 -17.04 -5.43
N ALA A 151 10.50 -16.40 -4.33
CA ALA A 151 9.68 -15.41 -3.66
C ALA A 151 9.40 -14.17 -4.52
N ASP A 152 10.41 -13.63 -5.20
CA ASP A 152 10.24 -12.47 -6.09
C ASP A 152 9.36 -12.79 -7.30
N ASN A 153 9.46 -14.01 -7.85
CA ASN A 153 8.55 -14.48 -8.90
C ASN A 153 7.11 -14.56 -8.40
N ASN A 154 6.88 -15.03 -7.18
CA ASN A 154 5.54 -15.06 -6.57
C ASN A 154 4.99 -13.64 -6.35
N ILE A 155 5.85 -12.69 -5.96
CA ILE A 155 5.50 -11.27 -5.84
C ILE A 155 5.11 -10.71 -7.22
N ASN A 156 5.92 -10.93 -8.26
CA ASN A 156 5.63 -10.47 -9.61
C ASN A 156 4.33 -11.06 -10.18
N ALA A 157 4.08 -12.35 -9.94
CA ALA A 157 2.81 -12.98 -10.32
C ALA A 157 1.61 -12.32 -9.62
N ALA A 158 1.73 -12.01 -8.32
CA ALA A 158 0.68 -11.31 -7.58
C ALA A 158 0.48 -9.87 -8.09
N LEU A 159 1.56 -9.13 -8.33
CA LEU A 159 1.51 -7.77 -8.86
C LEU A 159 0.82 -7.74 -10.23
N GLY A 160 1.17 -8.65 -11.13
CA GLY A 160 0.51 -8.78 -12.44
C GLY A 160 -0.98 -9.10 -12.32
N ALA A 161 -1.35 -10.03 -11.44
CA ALA A 161 -2.76 -10.40 -11.22
C ALA A 161 -3.58 -9.29 -10.55
N LEU A 162 -2.95 -8.43 -9.75
CA LEU A 162 -3.57 -7.25 -9.13
C LEU A 162 -3.64 -6.04 -10.09
N GLY A 163 -3.15 -6.18 -11.33
CA GLY A 163 -3.11 -5.09 -12.32
C GLY A 163 -2.14 -3.96 -11.95
N SER A 164 -1.13 -4.27 -11.14
CA SER A 164 -0.14 -3.31 -10.70
C SER A 164 0.75 -2.85 -11.85
N SER A 165 1.10 -1.57 -11.88
CA SER A 165 2.09 -1.02 -12.82
C SER A 165 3.53 -1.20 -12.33
N VAL A 166 3.74 -1.74 -11.12
CA VAL A 166 5.07 -2.00 -10.55
C VAL A 166 5.41 -3.48 -10.59
N SER A 167 6.68 -3.81 -10.81
CA SER A 167 7.22 -5.17 -10.79
C SER A 167 8.68 -5.18 -10.33
N LEU A 168 9.12 -6.28 -9.73
CA LEU A 168 10.53 -6.55 -9.45
C LEU A 168 11.27 -6.92 -10.75
N ALA A 169 12.38 -6.26 -11.00
CA ALA A 169 13.37 -6.66 -11.99
C ALA A 169 14.42 -7.54 -11.29
N LEU A 170 14.39 -8.85 -11.54
CA LEU A 170 15.21 -9.85 -10.85
C LEU A 170 16.70 -9.68 -11.19
N ASN A 171 17.37 -8.83 -10.43
CA ASN A 171 18.78 -8.52 -10.59
C ASN A 171 19.47 -8.54 -9.21
N ASN A 172 20.76 -8.23 -9.20
CA ASN A 172 21.54 -8.16 -7.99
C ASN A 172 22.38 -6.88 -8.04
N LEU A 173 21.79 -5.81 -7.55
CA LEU A 173 22.39 -4.47 -7.55
C LEU A 173 22.95 -4.16 -6.15
N ASP A 174 23.96 -3.28 -6.10
CA ASP A 174 24.47 -2.71 -4.86
C ASP A 174 24.85 -3.75 -3.78
N VAL A 175 25.54 -4.83 -4.18
CA VAL A 175 25.90 -5.94 -3.29
C VAL A 175 26.50 -5.45 -1.95
N GLY A 176 25.93 -5.92 -0.84
CA GLY A 176 26.29 -5.50 0.52
C GLY A 176 25.39 -4.40 1.06
N PHE A 177 25.63 -3.96 2.29
CA PHE A 177 24.84 -2.90 2.89
C PHE A 177 25.25 -1.52 2.38
N GLN A 178 24.24 -0.75 1.98
CA GLN A 178 24.37 0.62 1.52
C GLN A 178 23.48 1.55 2.33
N THR A 179 23.70 2.86 2.16
CA THR A 179 22.83 3.89 2.74
C THR A 179 22.50 4.92 1.68
N ALA A 180 21.24 4.96 1.24
CA ALA A 180 20.73 5.98 0.36
C ALA A 180 20.66 7.32 1.11
N VAL A 181 21.19 8.36 0.48
CA VAL A 181 21.19 9.74 0.98
C VAL A 181 20.95 10.72 -0.16
N GLY A 182 20.54 11.95 0.17
CA GLY A 182 20.40 13.03 -0.81
C GLY A 182 19.52 12.65 -2.00
N GLY A 183 20.06 12.75 -3.22
CA GLY A 183 19.33 12.49 -4.47
C GLY A 183 18.87 11.04 -4.68
N GLN A 184 19.29 10.09 -3.84
CA GLN A 184 18.79 8.72 -3.84
C GLN A 184 17.44 8.57 -3.12
N ILE A 185 17.07 9.53 -2.27
CA ILE A 185 15.77 9.60 -1.60
C ILE A 185 14.90 10.56 -2.38
N LEU A 186 13.89 10.04 -3.07
CA LEU A 186 13.06 10.83 -3.97
C LEU A 186 11.92 11.51 -3.20
N ALA A 187 11.57 12.73 -3.62
CA ALA A 187 10.53 13.52 -2.98
C ALA A 187 9.15 12.83 -3.12
N ASN A 188 8.58 12.40 -1.99
CA ASN A 188 7.28 11.77 -1.91
C ASN A 188 6.71 11.94 -0.49
N ALA A 189 5.38 11.87 -0.33
CA ALA A 189 4.77 11.88 1.00
C ALA A 189 5.29 10.74 1.90
N LEU A 190 5.61 9.58 1.31
CA LEU A 190 6.11 8.42 2.02
C LEU A 190 7.57 8.56 2.47
N THR A 191 8.35 9.46 1.87
CA THR A 191 9.77 9.68 2.21
C THR A 191 9.99 10.94 3.06
N VAL A 192 8.92 11.61 3.49
CA VAL A 192 9.02 12.79 4.37
C VAL A 192 9.76 12.44 5.66
N GLY A 193 10.79 13.22 5.99
CA GLY A 193 11.60 13.04 7.19
C GLY A 193 12.63 11.91 7.12
N VAL A 194 12.76 11.23 5.97
CA VAL A 194 13.80 10.22 5.74
C VAL A 194 15.03 10.92 5.15
N ASN A 195 16.11 11.01 5.92
CA ASN A 195 17.37 11.63 5.47
C ASN A 195 18.48 10.59 5.17
N SER A 196 18.36 9.41 5.74
CA SER A 196 19.16 8.23 5.43
C SER A 196 18.27 7.00 5.35
N PHE A 197 18.52 6.12 4.38
CA PHE A 197 17.77 4.88 4.23
C PHE A 197 18.71 3.73 3.92
N VAL A 198 18.77 2.75 4.82
CA VAL A 198 19.68 1.61 4.75
C VAL A 198 19.02 0.47 3.99
N TYR A 199 19.76 -0.14 3.08
CA TYR A 199 19.33 -1.25 2.25
C TYR A 199 20.53 -2.18 1.98
N SER A 200 20.27 -3.36 1.43
CA SER A 200 21.28 -4.38 1.11
C SER A 200 21.41 -4.59 -0.40
N ALA A 201 21.95 -5.73 -0.82
CA ALA A 201 21.83 -6.20 -2.19
C ALA A 201 20.35 -6.24 -2.60
N VAL A 202 19.99 -5.58 -3.71
CA VAL A 202 18.58 -5.40 -4.12
C VAL A 202 18.27 -5.97 -5.50
N SER A 203 17.01 -6.34 -5.70
CA SER A 203 16.36 -6.29 -7.01
C SER A 203 15.91 -4.86 -7.33
N GLY A 204 15.96 -4.48 -8.61
CA GLY A 204 15.38 -3.24 -9.09
C GLY A 204 13.85 -3.29 -9.10
N VAL A 205 13.20 -2.15 -9.14
CA VAL A 205 11.75 -2.01 -9.31
C VAL A 205 11.47 -1.23 -10.58
N ALA A 206 10.66 -1.81 -11.47
CA ALA A 206 10.21 -1.17 -12.70
C ALA A 206 8.79 -0.61 -12.53
N GLY A 207 8.53 0.57 -13.12
CA GLY A 207 7.23 1.23 -13.11
C GLY A 207 6.90 1.96 -11.80
N GLY A 208 5.67 2.50 -11.73
CA GLY A 208 5.20 3.29 -10.57
C GLY A 208 5.96 4.59 -10.33
N THR A 209 5.86 5.11 -9.11
CA THR A 209 6.63 6.27 -8.63
C THR A 209 7.75 5.77 -7.73
N ALA A 210 9.00 5.98 -8.15
CA ALA A 210 10.17 5.60 -7.36
C ALA A 210 10.25 6.40 -6.05
N LEU A 211 10.67 5.72 -4.98
CA LEU A 211 10.87 6.31 -3.64
C LEU A 211 12.35 6.33 -3.25
N PHE A 212 13.07 5.25 -3.56
CA PHE A 212 14.50 5.11 -3.29
C PHE A 212 15.22 4.52 -4.50
N ASN A 213 16.40 5.05 -4.78
CA ASN A 213 17.29 4.61 -5.86
C ASN A 213 18.58 4.01 -5.30
N THR A 214 19.12 3.04 -6.03
CA THR A 214 20.47 2.47 -5.83
C THR A 214 21.55 3.54 -6.06
N LEU A 215 22.82 3.18 -5.82
CA LEU A 215 23.98 4.03 -6.09
C LEU A 215 24.04 4.49 -7.55
N GLU A 216 23.60 3.64 -8.48
CA GLU A 216 23.55 3.91 -9.92
C GLU A 216 22.22 4.52 -10.40
N GLY A 217 21.33 4.89 -9.48
CA GLY A 217 20.08 5.58 -9.83
C GLY A 217 18.94 4.65 -10.28
N THR A 218 19.06 3.34 -10.08
CA THR A 218 17.98 2.39 -10.37
C THR A 218 16.99 2.37 -9.21
N PRO A 219 15.67 2.54 -9.42
CA PRO A 219 14.71 2.40 -8.34
C PRO A 219 14.74 1.00 -7.74
N PHE A 220 14.69 0.90 -6.41
CA PHE A 220 14.54 -0.38 -5.70
C PHE A 220 13.38 -0.38 -4.70
N VAL A 221 12.76 0.78 -4.47
CA VAL A 221 11.46 0.89 -3.83
C VAL A 221 10.58 1.80 -4.66
N ALA A 222 9.36 1.37 -4.97
CA ALA A 222 8.39 2.18 -5.69
C ALA A 222 6.97 1.97 -5.16
N VAL A 223 6.10 2.92 -5.48
CA VAL A 223 4.67 2.90 -5.14
C VAL A 223 3.81 3.11 -6.37
N THR A 224 2.63 2.49 -6.38
CA THR A 224 1.56 2.79 -7.32
C THR A 224 0.22 2.74 -6.61
N THR A 225 -0.77 3.45 -7.17
CA THR A 225 -2.15 3.39 -6.71
C THR A 225 -2.96 2.55 -7.68
N THR A 226 -3.80 1.64 -7.20
CA THR A 226 -4.73 0.92 -8.06
C THR A 226 -5.75 1.90 -8.58
N GLN A 227 -5.78 2.15 -9.90
CA GLN A 227 -6.86 2.94 -10.49
C GLN A 227 -8.17 2.17 -10.27
N THR A 228 -8.94 2.53 -9.24
CA THR A 228 -10.34 2.14 -9.20
C THR A 228 -11.01 2.86 -10.34
N ALA A 229 -11.61 2.08 -11.25
CA ALA A 229 -12.41 2.53 -12.37
C ALA A 229 -13.21 3.79 -12.00
N SER A 230 -13.16 4.79 -12.88
CA SER A 230 -13.89 6.06 -12.80
C SER A 230 -15.17 5.94 -11.96
N VAL A 231 -15.20 6.64 -10.83
CA VAL A 231 -16.40 6.79 -10.00
C VAL A 231 -17.57 7.16 -10.93
N PRO A 232 -18.64 6.35 -11.04
CA PRO A 232 -19.85 6.80 -11.69
C PRO A 232 -20.34 8.02 -10.92
N GLU A 233 -20.39 9.17 -11.59
CA GLU A 233 -20.75 10.45 -10.98
C GLU A 233 -22.02 10.28 -10.12
N SER A 234 -21.83 10.37 -8.81
CA SER A 234 -22.82 9.98 -7.82
C SER A 234 -23.96 11.00 -7.85
N GLY A 235 -25.10 10.66 -8.48
CA GLY A 235 -26.41 11.30 -8.30
C GLY A 235 -26.55 12.79 -8.63
N SER A 236 -25.47 13.54 -8.84
CA SER A 236 -25.48 15.00 -8.99
C SER A 236 -26.20 15.41 -10.27
N PHE A 237 -26.05 14.64 -11.34
CA PHE A 237 -26.87 14.78 -12.55
C PHE A 237 -28.34 14.48 -12.31
N ALA A 238 -28.67 13.43 -11.53
CA ALA A 238 -30.06 13.13 -11.20
C ALA A 238 -30.71 14.25 -10.35
N PHE A 239 -29.94 14.90 -9.46
CA PHE A 239 -30.41 16.06 -8.69
C PHE A 239 -30.55 17.32 -9.54
N ILE A 240 -29.65 17.57 -10.49
CA ILE A 240 -29.78 18.69 -11.44
C ILE A 240 -31.03 18.48 -12.31
N VAL A 241 -31.25 17.27 -12.83
CA VAL A 241 -32.43 16.92 -13.64
C VAL A 241 -33.71 17.02 -12.82
N ALA A 242 -33.74 16.48 -11.59
CA ALA A 242 -34.90 16.58 -10.71
C ALA A 242 -35.20 18.03 -10.29
N GLY A 243 -34.16 18.82 -10.01
CA GLY A 243 -34.28 20.25 -9.67
C GLY A 243 -34.83 21.08 -10.83
N LEU A 244 -34.34 20.84 -12.06
CA LEU A 244 -34.82 21.52 -13.27
C LEU A 244 -36.27 21.13 -13.60
N LEU A 245 -36.63 19.85 -13.47
CA LEU A 245 -38.01 19.40 -13.65
C LEU A 245 -38.95 20.02 -12.61
N GLY A 246 -38.54 20.06 -11.34
CA GLY A 246 -39.30 20.70 -10.25
C GLY A 246 -39.55 22.19 -10.49
N LEU A 247 -38.54 22.94 -10.94
CA LEU A 247 -38.66 24.35 -11.31
C LEU A 247 -39.60 24.56 -12.51
N GLY A 248 -39.54 23.67 -13.52
CA GLY A 248 -40.45 23.69 -14.68
C GLY A 248 -41.92 23.51 -14.30
N PHE A 249 -42.22 22.58 -13.38
CA PHE A 249 -43.59 22.37 -12.88
C PHE A 249 -44.09 23.55 -12.04
N ALA A 250 -43.23 24.16 -11.22
CA ALA A 250 -43.58 25.35 -10.44
C ALA A 250 -43.89 26.56 -11.34
N HIS A 251 -43.14 26.74 -12.43
CA HIS A 251 -43.36 27.85 -13.36
C HIS A 251 -44.66 27.70 -14.17
N ARG A 252 -45.01 26.48 -14.59
CA ARG A 252 -46.27 26.19 -15.31
C ARG A 252 -47.51 26.41 -14.46
N ARG A 253 -47.42 26.24 -13.14
CA ARG A 253 -48.54 26.44 -12.21
C ARG A 253 -48.85 27.91 -11.93
N ARG A 254 -47.86 28.80 -12.10
CA ARG A 254 -48.05 30.26 -11.96
C ARG A 254 -48.65 30.94 -13.20
N GLY A 255 -48.51 30.36 -14.39
CA GLY A 255 -49.08 30.92 -15.63
C GLY A 255 -50.53 30.55 -15.94
N ARG A 256 -51.24 29.88 -15.02
CA ARG A 256 -52.66 29.47 -15.16
C ARG A 256 -53.57 30.13 -14.12
N ARG A 257 -53.18 31.29 -13.60
CA ARG A 257 -54.03 32.14 -12.77
C ARG A 257 -54.29 33.45 -13.49
#